data_AF-A0A6V8H9L2-F1
#
_entry.id   AF-A0A6V8H9L2-F1
#
_cell.length_a   1.000
_cell.length_b   1.000
_cell.length_c   1.000
_cell.angle_alpha   90.00
_cell.angle_beta   90.00
_cell.angle_gamma   90.00
#
_symmetry.space_group_name_H-M   'P 1'
#
loop_
_entity.id
_entity.type
_entity.pdbx_description
1 polymer ?
#
loop_
_entity_poly.entity_id
_entity_poly.type
_entity_poly.pdbx_seq_one_letter_code
_entity_poly.pdbx_strand_id
1 'polypeptide(L)'
;MDEDDSHGLLKSVLRFFARKRPESMMPMNFNVGDIDPERLAKTVRTIEDYVQFDSGRESDSLAVLPILPTYAKALWIQDYIRRERKKRAQCKKTKQMEPPSFSIPSLPVPPPTSSSDATATTPAPRLRVSSPLVSQERGNDSLSPRFLRSLSKAGKARKVLLSFGELPEWHQDNQYILHGYRPISGSARVSLRSWSYIHNESVNIYSHLIPAVAFLLGEWYIQIYLSRRYSNITGTDFFIFSFFLLTAVTCLGLSTTYHTLMNHSYEIEQLWLRLDLIGIVVLTLGDFVSGIYMVFWCEPLQRKIYWSMIGILGLLTIFIMVSPRFQGPKFRAFRALTFVATGLSGFAPLIHGVKMFGFSQMMKQSGMPYYLIEGGFLLIGALIYGTKFPESRYPGRFDIYGSSHQLFHILVVFAAVTQLIGILNAFDYNHLNRKCL
;
A
#
# COMPACT_ATOMS: atom_id res chain seq x y z
N MET A 1 29.82 23.49 -30.96
CA MET A 1 29.33 22.29 -30.25
C MET A 1 27.83 22.43 -30.31
N ASP A 2 27.25 21.83 -31.34
CA ASP A 2 26.02 22.30 -31.98
C ASP A 2 24.74 21.92 -31.23
N GLU A 3 23.77 22.80 -31.39
CA GLU A 3 22.44 22.85 -30.77
C GLU A 3 21.44 21.79 -31.34
N ASP A 4 21.93 20.79 -32.07
CA ASP A 4 21.09 19.85 -32.85
C ASP A 4 20.80 18.50 -32.14
N ASP A 5 21.49 18.20 -31.03
CA ASP A 5 21.37 16.88 -30.38
C ASP A 5 20.20 16.78 -29.37
N SER A 6 19.72 17.93 -28.88
CA SER A 6 18.60 18.01 -27.93
C SER A 6 17.22 17.79 -28.59
N HIS A 7 17.12 18.02 -29.90
CA HIS A 7 15.92 17.73 -30.69
C HIS A 7 15.76 16.23 -31.03
N GLY A 8 16.88 15.48 -31.11
CA GLY A 8 16.89 14.04 -31.39
C GLY A 8 16.35 13.19 -30.23
N LEU A 9 16.70 13.56 -29.00
CA LEU A 9 16.24 12.88 -27.79
C LEU A 9 14.73 13.12 -27.57
N LEU A 10 14.26 14.35 -27.76
CA LEU A 10 12.85 14.72 -27.61
C LEU A 10 11.95 14.02 -28.66
N LYS A 11 12.40 13.92 -29.92
CA LYS A 11 11.68 13.17 -30.98
C LYS A 11 11.65 11.65 -30.73
N SER A 12 12.66 11.09 -30.06
CA SER A 12 12.70 9.65 -29.73
C SER A 12 11.80 9.32 -28.56
N VAL A 13 11.75 10.20 -27.55
CA VAL A 13 10.85 10.08 -26.39
C VAL A 13 9.38 10.24 -26.83
N LEU A 14 9.05 11.21 -27.68
CA LEU A 14 7.67 11.39 -28.18
C LEU A 14 7.20 10.22 -29.07
N ARG A 15 8.08 9.64 -29.89
CA ARG A 15 7.77 8.43 -30.69
C ARG A 15 7.58 7.17 -29.84
N PHE A 16 8.29 7.06 -28.72
CA PHE A 16 8.12 5.97 -27.76
C PHE A 16 6.73 6.01 -27.10
N PHE A 17 6.23 7.21 -26.76
CA PHE A 17 4.89 7.37 -26.19
C PHE A 17 3.76 7.28 -27.23
N ALA A 18 4.01 7.62 -28.49
CA ALA A 18 3.02 7.47 -29.57
C ALA A 18 2.79 6.00 -29.98
N ARG A 19 3.74 5.08 -29.76
CA ARG A 19 3.67 3.67 -30.18
C ARG A 19 2.93 2.71 -29.22
N LYS A 20 2.36 3.19 -28.11
CA LYS A 20 1.60 2.34 -27.17
C LYS A 20 0.22 2.92 -26.83
N ARG A 21 -0.59 3.18 -27.85
CA ARG A 21 -2.05 3.16 -27.68
C ARG A 21 -2.58 1.77 -28.07
N PRO A 22 -3.26 1.04 -27.18
CA PRO A 22 -4.16 -0.04 -27.60
C PRO A 22 -5.41 0.60 -28.25
N GLU A 23 -5.82 0.09 -29.42
CA GLU A 23 -6.92 0.60 -30.25
C GLU A 23 -8.34 0.41 -29.67
N SER A 24 -8.51 0.22 -28.35
CA SER A 24 -9.82 -0.14 -27.77
C SER A 24 -10.35 0.78 -26.66
N MET A 25 -9.95 2.05 -26.59
CA MET A 25 -10.49 2.98 -25.59
C MET A 25 -11.13 4.22 -26.23
N MET A 26 -12.45 4.35 -26.05
CA MET A 26 -13.24 5.54 -26.41
C MET A 26 -12.65 6.82 -25.77
N PRO A 27 -12.78 7.99 -26.42
CA PRO A 27 -12.27 9.25 -25.87
C PRO A 27 -13.05 9.66 -24.61
N MET A 28 -12.34 9.75 -23.49
CA MET A 28 -12.81 10.46 -22.30
C MET A 28 -12.64 11.97 -22.55
N ASN A 29 -13.74 12.68 -22.77
CA ASN A 29 -13.74 14.15 -22.84
C ASN A 29 -13.44 14.73 -21.45
N PHE A 30 -12.21 15.21 -21.25
CA PHE A 30 -11.88 16.07 -20.10
C PHE A 30 -12.51 17.45 -20.33
N ASN A 31 -13.58 17.75 -19.60
CA ASN A 31 -14.22 19.06 -19.64
C ASN A 31 -13.47 20.00 -18.68
N VAL A 32 -12.73 20.97 -19.23
CA VAL A 32 -11.90 21.95 -18.48
C VAL A 32 -12.77 22.96 -17.70
N GLY A 33 -14.09 22.83 -17.74
CA GLY A 33 -15.05 23.66 -17.02
C GLY A 33 -15.14 23.39 -15.51
N ASP A 34 -14.65 22.24 -15.03
CA ASP A 34 -14.84 21.80 -13.63
C ASP A 34 -13.66 22.15 -12.70
N ILE A 35 -12.64 22.86 -13.21
CA ILE A 35 -11.53 23.32 -12.37
C ILE A 35 -11.95 24.60 -11.67
N ASP A 36 -12.29 24.47 -10.39
CA ASP A 36 -12.57 25.58 -9.49
C ASP A 36 -11.37 26.57 -9.45
N PRO A 37 -11.54 27.77 -10.02
CA PRO A 37 -10.47 28.76 -10.15
C PRO A 37 -10.01 29.32 -8.79
N GLU A 38 -10.83 29.26 -7.74
CA GLU A 38 -10.39 29.66 -6.39
C GLU A 38 -9.40 28.65 -5.80
N ARG A 39 -9.64 27.36 -6.06
CA ARG A 39 -8.77 26.27 -5.59
C ARG A 39 -7.41 26.29 -6.27
N LEU A 40 -7.39 26.64 -7.56
CA LEU A 40 -6.17 26.83 -8.33
C LEU A 40 -5.41 28.08 -7.85
N ALA A 41 -6.10 29.19 -7.62
CA ALA A 41 -5.49 30.43 -7.11
C ALA A 41 -4.93 30.29 -5.68
N LYS A 42 -5.54 29.42 -4.86
CA LYS A 42 -5.04 29.09 -3.52
C LYS A 42 -3.78 28.24 -3.59
N THR A 43 -3.75 27.27 -4.50
CA THR A 43 -2.58 26.39 -4.72
C THR A 43 -1.38 27.17 -5.24
N VAL A 44 -1.61 28.12 -6.16
CA VAL A 44 -0.56 29.01 -6.68
C VAL A 44 0.01 29.91 -5.58
N ARG A 45 -0.84 30.51 -4.72
CA ARG A 45 -0.38 31.33 -3.59
C ARG A 45 0.45 30.54 -2.58
N THR A 46 0.04 29.31 -2.26
CA THR A 46 0.83 28.43 -1.37
C THR A 46 2.21 28.10 -1.93
N ILE A 47 2.34 27.99 -3.26
CA ILE A 47 3.62 27.77 -3.92
C ILE A 47 4.48 29.05 -3.92
N GLU A 48 3.86 30.21 -4.17
CA GLU A 48 4.54 31.52 -4.11
C GLU A 48 5.07 31.83 -2.69
N ASP A 49 4.27 31.56 -1.65
CA ASP A 49 4.68 31.74 -0.25
C ASP A 49 5.84 30.83 0.14
N TYR A 50 5.86 29.59 -0.36
CA TYR A 50 6.93 28.63 -0.09
C TYR A 50 8.25 29.03 -0.78
N VAL A 51 8.16 29.59 -1.98
CA VAL A 51 9.33 30.10 -2.73
C VAL A 51 9.89 31.38 -2.09
N GLN A 52 9.06 32.25 -1.52
CA GLN A 52 9.54 33.43 -0.78
C GLN A 52 10.17 33.06 0.57
N PHE A 53 9.61 32.08 1.29
CA PHE A 53 10.15 31.63 2.58
C PHE A 53 11.59 31.09 2.48
N ASP A 54 11.93 30.44 1.36
CA ASP A 54 13.25 29.83 1.14
C ASP A 54 14.30 30.83 0.60
N SER A 55 13.84 31.95 0.03
CA SER A 55 14.74 33.01 -0.49
C SER A 55 15.44 33.86 0.59
N GLY A 56 15.10 33.66 1.87
CA GLY A 56 15.64 34.40 3.02
C GLY A 56 16.87 33.78 3.70
N ARG A 57 17.41 32.66 3.20
CA ARG A 57 18.63 32.03 3.74
C ARG A 57 19.72 31.96 2.68
N GLU A 58 20.45 33.06 2.51
CA GLU A 58 21.73 33.05 1.79
C GLU A 58 22.85 32.55 2.69
N SER A 59 23.27 31.29 2.51
CA SER A 59 24.67 30.86 2.54
C SER A 59 24.77 29.35 2.25
N ASP A 60 25.52 29.04 1.20
CA ASP A 60 26.14 27.75 0.82
C ASP A 60 25.64 27.10 -0.48
N SER A 61 26.25 27.58 -1.55
CA SER A 61 26.09 27.18 -2.94
C SER A 61 26.75 25.82 -3.23
N LEU A 62 26.01 24.73 -3.10
CA LEU A 62 26.27 23.46 -3.83
C LEU A 62 24.98 22.66 -4.16
N ALA A 63 23.80 23.29 -4.06
CA ALA A 63 22.49 22.64 -4.24
C ALA A 63 21.71 23.07 -5.52
N VAL A 64 22.38 23.59 -6.55
CA VAL A 64 21.67 24.24 -7.68
C VAL A 64 21.34 23.29 -8.85
N LEU A 65 21.87 22.07 -8.88
CA LEU A 65 21.66 21.15 -10.03
C LEU A 65 20.28 20.45 -10.16
N PRO A 66 19.41 20.30 -9.13
CA PRO A 66 18.08 19.72 -9.30
C PRO A 66 16.93 20.74 -9.50
N ILE A 67 17.21 22.05 -9.48
CA ILE A 67 16.17 23.11 -9.44
C ILE A 67 15.83 23.67 -10.84
N LEU A 68 16.76 23.59 -11.80
CA LEU A 68 16.55 24.02 -13.19
C LEU A 68 15.29 23.44 -13.87
N PRO A 69 14.94 22.14 -13.71
CA PRO A 69 13.73 21.55 -14.32
C PRO A 69 12.43 22.10 -13.72
N THR A 70 12.47 22.50 -12.45
CA THR A 70 11.32 23.02 -11.70
C THR A 70 11.10 24.50 -12.02
N TYR A 71 12.18 25.26 -12.16
CA TYR A 71 12.14 26.68 -12.56
C TYR A 71 11.65 26.85 -14.01
N ALA A 72 12.11 25.99 -14.93
CA ALA A 72 11.63 26.00 -16.31
C ALA A 72 10.13 25.66 -16.41
N LYS A 73 9.62 24.73 -15.58
CA LYS A 73 8.18 24.44 -15.47
C LYS A 73 7.39 25.63 -14.94
N ALA A 74 7.90 26.33 -13.93
CA ALA A 74 7.25 27.52 -13.38
C ALA A 74 7.17 28.65 -14.41
N LEU A 75 8.25 28.91 -15.16
CA LEU A 75 8.26 29.89 -16.25
C LEU A 75 7.30 29.51 -17.38
N TRP A 76 7.23 28.23 -17.75
CA TRP A 76 6.28 27.74 -18.74
C TRP A 76 4.81 27.91 -18.28
N ILE A 77 4.52 27.63 -17.02
CA ILE A 77 3.18 27.82 -16.44
C ILE A 77 2.79 29.31 -16.42
N GLN A 78 3.72 30.19 -16.03
CA GLN A 78 3.47 31.64 -16.05
C GLN A 78 3.21 32.15 -17.47
N ASP A 79 3.99 31.69 -18.45
CA ASP A 79 3.81 32.11 -19.84
C ASP A 79 2.53 31.54 -20.45
N TYR A 80 2.17 30.30 -20.11
CA TYR A 80 0.90 29.68 -20.48
C TYR A 80 -0.31 30.47 -19.93
N ILE A 81 -0.29 30.83 -18.64
CA ILE A 81 -1.34 31.65 -18.00
C ILE A 81 -1.45 33.02 -18.67
N ARG A 82 -0.31 33.65 -19.01
CA ARG A 82 -0.28 34.95 -19.70
C ARG A 82 -0.90 34.87 -21.09
N ARG A 83 -0.62 33.81 -21.86
CA ARG A 83 -1.22 33.55 -23.19
C ARG A 83 -2.73 33.32 -23.09
N GLU A 84 -3.20 32.55 -22.11
CA GLU A 84 -4.62 32.28 -21.93
C GLU A 84 -5.41 33.52 -21.47
N ARG A 85 -4.81 34.39 -20.65
CA ARG A 85 -5.41 35.70 -20.31
C ARG A 85 -5.56 36.60 -21.54
N LYS A 86 -4.56 36.63 -22.43
CA LYS A 86 -4.65 37.39 -23.71
C LYS A 86 -5.74 36.83 -24.62
N LYS A 87 -5.86 35.51 -24.77
CA LYS A 87 -6.95 34.88 -25.56
C LYS A 87 -8.33 35.20 -25.00
N ARG A 88 -8.52 35.18 -23.68
CA ARG A 88 -9.79 35.56 -23.04
C ARG A 88 -10.14 37.03 -23.24
N ALA A 89 -9.15 37.94 -23.24
CA ALA A 89 -9.36 39.35 -23.54
C ALA A 89 -9.77 39.58 -25.01
N GLN A 90 -9.17 38.82 -25.95
CA GLN A 90 -9.53 38.84 -27.37
C GLN A 90 -10.96 38.35 -27.60
N CYS A 91 -11.36 37.28 -26.91
CA CYS A 91 -12.67 36.64 -27.03
C CYS A 91 -13.81 37.47 -26.41
N LYS A 92 -13.51 38.28 -25.38
CA LYS A 92 -14.47 39.27 -24.84
C LYS A 92 -14.72 40.43 -25.80
N LYS A 93 -13.74 40.84 -26.62
CA LYS A 93 -13.92 41.88 -27.63
C LYS A 93 -14.78 41.42 -28.83
N THR A 94 -14.85 40.12 -29.10
CA THR A 94 -15.61 39.55 -30.24
C THR A 94 -17.07 39.22 -29.91
N LYS A 95 -17.47 39.18 -28.64
CA LYS A 95 -18.83 38.85 -28.19
C LYS A 95 -19.79 40.05 -28.04
N GLN A 96 -19.39 41.25 -28.50
CA GLN A 96 -20.22 42.48 -28.44
C GLN A 96 -20.98 42.80 -29.74
N MET A 97 -21.11 41.87 -30.70
CA MET A 97 -21.98 42.03 -31.87
C MET A 97 -23.21 41.10 -31.74
N GLU A 98 -24.40 41.70 -31.65
CA GLU A 98 -25.70 40.99 -31.58
C GLU A 98 -26.15 40.41 -32.94
N PRO A 99 -26.84 39.26 -32.96
CA PRO A 99 -27.68 38.83 -34.08
C PRO A 99 -29.19 39.00 -33.81
N PRO A 100 -30.06 39.03 -34.85
CA PRO A 100 -31.46 39.46 -34.74
C PRO A 100 -32.42 38.37 -34.26
N SER A 101 -33.59 38.79 -33.75
CA SER A 101 -34.63 37.98 -33.13
C SER A 101 -35.60 37.33 -34.13
N PHE A 102 -36.03 36.09 -33.85
CA PHE A 102 -37.18 35.43 -34.48
C PHE A 102 -37.97 34.61 -33.43
N SER A 103 -39.30 34.66 -33.53
CA SER A 103 -40.28 34.03 -32.63
C SER A 103 -41.10 32.96 -33.36
N ILE A 104 -41.51 31.90 -32.65
CA ILE A 104 -42.38 30.81 -33.15
C ILE A 104 -43.48 30.46 -32.11
N PRO A 105 -44.75 30.16 -32.52
CA PRO A 105 -45.90 29.97 -31.63
C PRO A 105 -46.22 28.51 -31.27
N SER A 106 -47.07 28.32 -30.25
CA SER A 106 -47.46 27.06 -29.57
C SER A 106 -48.66 26.32 -30.19
N LEU A 107 -48.76 25.00 -29.95
CA LEU A 107 -49.86 24.09 -30.37
C LEU A 107 -50.44 23.26 -29.19
N PRO A 108 -51.69 22.73 -29.31
CA PRO A 108 -52.56 22.39 -28.17
C PRO A 108 -52.77 20.87 -27.90
N VAL A 109 -53.42 20.58 -26.75
CA VAL A 109 -53.69 19.28 -26.10
C VAL A 109 -55.04 18.65 -26.53
N PRO A 110 -55.20 17.30 -26.61
CA PRO A 110 -56.51 16.65 -26.79
C PRO A 110 -57.07 15.87 -25.55
N PRO A 111 -58.37 15.51 -25.53
CA PRO A 111 -59.14 15.04 -24.35
C PRO A 111 -59.43 13.50 -24.34
N PRO A 112 -60.13 12.93 -23.33
CA PRO A 112 -60.21 11.47 -23.09
C PRO A 112 -61.50 10.80 -23.62
N THR A 113 -61.47 9.48 -23.80
CA THR A 113 -62.63 8.63 -24.19
C THR A 113 -62.75 7.34 -23.37
N SER A 114 -63.96 6.79 -23.37
CA SER A 114 -64.56 5.80 -22.45
C SER A 114 -64.85 4.40 -23.05
N SER A 115 -65.04 3.42 -22.14
CA SER A 115 -65.97 2.25 -22.11
C SER A 115 -65.79 0.94 -22.94
N SER A 116 -65.90 -0.19 -22.20
CA SER A 116 -66.60 -1.53 -22.41
C SER A 116 -66.12 -2.49 -23.53
N ASP A 117 -66.13 -3.85 -23.49
CA ASP A 117 -66.72 -4.95 -22.69
C ASP A 117 -65.84 -6.26 -22.85
N ALA A 118 -65.57 -7.09 -21.82
CA ALA A 118 -66.21 -8.35 -21.37
C ALA A 118 -65.93 -9.69 -22.14
N THR A 119 -65.35 -10.70 -21.47
CA THR A 119 -65.80 -12.12 -21.48
C THR A 119 -65.11 -12.96 -20.37
N ALA A 120 -65.83 -13.99 -19.87
CA ALA A 120 -65.67 -14.61 -18.55
C ALA A 120 -65.18 -16.08 -18.56
N THR A 121 -64.61 -16.56 -17.44
CA THR A 121 -64.78 -17.95 -16.92
C THR A 121 -64.28 -18.10 -15.46
N THR A 122 -65.06 -18.79 -14.63
CA THR A 122 -65.00 -19.05 -13.16
C THR A 122 -64.51 -20.50 -12.85
N PRO A 123 -64.40 -21.04 -11.59
CA PRO A 123 -64.34 -20.46 -10.22
C PRO A 123 -63.31 -21.08 -9.21
N ALA A 124 -62.95 -20.29 -8.16
CA ALA A 124 -62.77 -20.56 -6.70
C ALA A 124 -61.83 -21.72 -6.16
N PRO A 125 -61.14 -21.59 -4.99
CA PRO A 125 -61.73 -21.20 -3.69
C PRO A 125 -60.99 -20.10 -2.87
N ARG A 126 -61.76 -19.50 -1.95
CA ARG A 126 -61.39 -18.45 -0.99
C ARG A 126 -60.65 -19.02 0.23
N LEU A 127 -59.59 -18.34 0.67
CA LEU A 127 -59.20 -18.29 2.08
C LEU A 127 -59.17 -16.83 2.55
N ARG A 128 -59.74 -16.61 3.73
CA ARG A 128 -60.07 -15.33 4.35
C ARG A 128 -58.97 -14.98 5.36
N VAL A 129 -58.26 -13.87 5.17
CA VAL A 129 -57.46 -13.26 6.23
C VAL A 129 -57.71 -11.75 6.24
N SER A 130 -58.05 -11.28 7.44
CA SER A 130 -58.57 -9.96 7.79
C SER A 130 -57.47 -8.90 7.80
N SER A 131 -57.70 -7.75 7.17
CA SER A 131 -56.89 -6.54 7.33
C SER A 131 -57.38 -5.74 8.54
N PRO A 132 -56.51 -5.20 9.41
CA PRO A 132 -56.95 -4.28 10.45
C PRO A 132 -57.16 -2.86 9.87
N LEU A 133 -58.30 -2.28 10.21
CA LEU A 133 -58.58 -0.85 10.10
C LEU A 133 -57.53 -0.06 10.92
N VAL A 134 -56.86 0.89 10.28
CA VAL A 134 -56.18 1.99 10.97
C VAL A 134 -56.90 3.28 10.59
N SER A 135 -57.51 3.85 11.61
CA SER A 135 -58.16 5.16 11.65
C SER A 135 -57.22 6.27 11.20
N GLN A 136 -57.75 7.11 10.31
CA GLN A 136 -57.12 8.29 9.77
C GLN A 136 -57.22 9.44 10.81
N GLU A 137 -56.21 9.61 11.66
CA GLU A 137 -56.04 10.83 12.43
C GLU A 137 -55.12 11.82 11.70
N ARG A 138 -55.70 12.98 11.38
CA ARG A 138 -55.06 14.11 10.74
C ARG A 138 -54.50 15.01 11.85
N GLY A 139 -53.27 14.73 12.30
CA GLY A 139 -52.55 15.52 13.32
C GLY A 139 -51.35 16.23 12.71
N ASN A 140 -51.39 17.56 12.68
CA ASN A 140 -50.35 18.43 12.15
C ASN A 140 -49.31 18.73 13.23
N ASP A 141 -48.54 17.73 13.65
CA ASP A 141 -47.50 17.91 14.67
C ASP A 141 -46.13 18.16 14.03
N SER A 142 -45.78 19.44 13.95
CA SER A 142 -44.40 19.85 13.67
C SER A 142 -43.45 19.22 14.72
N LEU A 143 -42.49 18.41 14.26
CA LEU A 143 -41.49 17.80 15.14
C LEU A 143 -40.81 18.89 15.99
N SER A 144 -40.88 18.74 17.32
CA SER A 144 -40.24 19.68 18.25
C SER A 144 -38.76 19.87 17.92
N PRO A 145 -38.24 21.12 17.87
CA PRO A 145 -36.83 21.40 17.67
C PRO A 145 -35.91 20.69 18.68
N ARG A 146 -36.42 20.31 19.86
CA ARG A 146 -35.69 19.53 20.86
C ARG A 146 -35.49 18.07 20.44
N PHE A 147 -36.44 17.46 19.74
CA PHE A 147 -36.32 16.09 19.22
C PHE A 147 -35.38 16.04 18.02
N LEU A 148 -35.46 17.02 17.11
CA LEU A 148 -34.50 17.19 16.02
C LEU A 148 -33.09 17.50 16.53
N ARG A 149 -32.97 18.27 17.62
CA ARG A 149 -31.68 18.53 18.29
C ARG A 149 -31.18 17.30 19.09
N SER A 150 -32.06 16.41 19.53
CA SER A 150 -31.73 15.11 20.13
C SER A 150 -31.23 14.11 19.08
N LEU A 151 -31.89 14.04 17.91
CA LEU A 151 -31.42 13.26 16.75
C LEU A 151 -30.10 13.81 16.19
N SER A 152 -29.93 15.13 16.16
CA SER A 152 -28.67 15.80 15.78
C SER A 152 -27.54 15.56 16.80
N LYS A 153 -27.85 15.46 18.10
CA LYS A 153 -26.87 15.11 19.16
C LYS A 153 -26.61 13.61 19.29
N ALA A 154 -27.53 12.76 18.85
CA ALA A 154 -27.32 11.32 18.69
C ALA A 154 -26.38 10.99 17.51
N GLY A 155 -26.11 11.97 16.64
CA GLY A 155 -25.07 11.95 15.62
C GLY A 155 -23.63 12.11 16.15
N LYS A 156 -23.36 11.88 17.44
CA LYS A 156 -22.01 11.47 17.87
C LYS A 156 -21.80 10.06 17.33
N ALA A 157 -21.38 9.98 16.08
CA ALA A 157 -21.18 8.76 15.31
C ALA A 157 -20.59 7.64 16.18
N ARG A 158 -21.45 6.70 16.61
CA ARG A 158 -21.00 5.38 17.03
C ARG A 158 -20.18 4.88 15.85
N LYS A 159 -18.91 4.52 16.08
CA LYS A 159 -18.04 4.00 15.03
C LYS A 159 -18.67 2.69 14.55
N VAL A 160 -19.41 2.74 13.44
CA VAL A 160 -20.08 1.57 12.88
C VAL A 160 -19.01 0.77 12.14
N LEU A 161 -18.65 -0.37 12.70
CA LEU A 161 -17.89 -1.39 11.97
C LEU A 161 -18.86 -2.13 11.05
N LEU A 162 -18.36 -2.52 9.89
CA LEU A 162 -19.12 -3.19 8.83
C LEU A 162 -19.00 -4.71 8.95
N SER A 163 -20.02 -5.38 8.43
CA SER A 163 -20.00 -6.80 8.09
C SER A 163 -19.36 -7.03 6.71
N PHE A 164 -18.92 -8.26 6.44
CA PHE A 164 -18.27 -8.65 5.19
C PHE A 164 -19.11 -8.30 3.95
N GLY A 165 -20.43 -8.51 4.01
CA GLY A 165 -21.34 -8.23 2.90
C GLY A 165 -21.57 -6.73 2.62
N GLU A 166 -21.19 -5.85 3.54
CA GLU A 166 -21.28 -4.39 3.38
C GLU A 166 -20.02 -3.79 2.75
N LEU A 167 -18.95 -4.59 2.60
CA LEU A 167 -17.72 -4.16 1.96
C LEU A 167 -17.86 -4.09 0.44
N PRO A 168 -17.15 -3.16 -0.22
CA PRO A 168 -17.02 -3.21 -1.67
C PRO A 168 -16.25 -4.48 -2.09
N GLU A 169 -16.58 -5.04 -3.25
CA GLU A 169 -16.03 -6.32 -3.73
C GLU A 169 -14.50 -6.38 -3.73
N TRP A 170 -13.82 -5.27 -4.02
CA TRP A 170 -12.35 -5.21 -4.03
C TRP A 170 -11.72 -5.39 -2.64
N HIS A 171 -12.47 -5.12 -1.57
CA HIS A 171 -12.01 -5.21 -0.17
C HIS A 171 -12.49 -6.49 0.53
N GLN A 172 -13.19 -7.38 -0.18
CA GLN A 172 -13.68 -8.66 0.33
C GLN A 172 -12.62 -9.76 0.18
N ASP A 173 -11.63 -9.78 1.07
CA ASP A 173 -10.45 -10.65 0.97
C ASP A 173 -10.63 -12.05 1.59
N ASN A 174 -11.30 -12.12 2.74
CA ASN A 174 -11.44 -13.32 3.56
C ASN A 174 -12.89 -13.53 4.00
N GLN A 175 -13.63 -14.35 3.27
CA GLN A 175 -15.05 -14.66 3.52
C GLN A 175 -15.36 -15.29 4.90
N TYR A 176 -14.34 -15.70 5.66
CA TYR A 176 -14.52 -16.30 6.98
C TYR A 176 -14.50 -15.29 8.13
N ILE A 177 -14.02 -14.06 7.86
CA ILE A 177 -14.08 -12.93 8.78
C ILE A 177 -15.37 -12.19 8.47
N LEU A 178 -16.33 -12.21 9.40
CA LEU A 178 -17.70 -11.81 9.10
C LEU A 178 -18.02 -10.36 9.50
N HIS A 179 -17.34 -9.85 10.53
CA HIS A 179 -17.58 -8.52 11.10
C HIS A 179 -16.28 -7.81 11.50
N GLY A 180 -16.42 -6.56 11.93
CA GLY A 180 -15.33 -5.80 12.51
C GLY A 180 -14.54 -4.97 11.50
N TYR A 181 -15.02 -4.89 10.26
CA TYR A 181 -14.37 -4.13 9.20
C TYR A 181 -14.55 -2.63 9.37
N ARG A 182 -13.54 -1.86 8.98
CA ARG A 182 -13.63 -0.39 8.97
C ARG A 182 -14.33 0.09 7.69
N PRO A 183 -15.19 1.11 7.76
CA PRO A 183 -15.73 1.76 6.58
C PRO A 183 -14.62 2.35 5.69
N ILE A 184 -14.91 2.49 4.40
CA ILE A 184 -14.03 3.17 3.45
C ILE A 184 -13.88 4.63 3.88
N SER A 185 -12.64 5.02 4.19
CA SER A 185 -12.35 6.29 4.87
C SER A 185 -12.10 7.44 3.91
N GLY A 186 -11.56 7.17 2.72
CA GLY A 186 -11.04 8.18 1.79
C GLY A 186 -10.01 9.13 2.41
N SER A 187 -9.47 8.79 3.60
CA SER A 187 -8.69 9.72 4.41
C SER A 187 -7.71 8.98 5.32
N ALA A 188 -6.41 9.20 5.06
CA ALA A 188 -5.34 8.65 5.88
C ALA A 188 -5.45 9.07 7.36
N ARG A 189 -5.96 10.28 7.64
CA ARG A 189 -6.20 10.75 9.01
C ARG A 189 -7.28 9.96 9.72
N VAL A 190 -8.35 9.59 9.01
CA VAL A 190 -9.43 8.75 9.57
C VAL A 190 -8.93 7.32 9.78
N SER A 191 -8.15 6.79 8.83
CA SER A 191 -7.47 5.50 8.97
C SER A 191 -6.51 5.48 10.16
N LEU A 192 -5.70 6.51 10.39
CA LEU A 192 -4.83 6.62 11.57
C LEU A 192 -5.61 6.72 12.89
N ARG A 193 -6.75 7.43 12.89
CA ARG A 193 -7.64 7.46 14.07
C ARG A 193 -8.17 6.07 14.43
N SER A 194 -8.08 5.08 13.52
CA SER A 194 -8.50 3.70 13.82
C SER A 194 -7.67 3.00 14.88
N TRP A 195 -6.44 3.44 15.11
CA TRP A 195 -5.59 2.93 16.19
C TRP A 195 -6.22 3.11 17.58
N SER A 196 -7.18 4.04 17.73
CA SER A 196 -7.87 4.30 19.00
C SER A 196 -9.05 3.37 19.32
N TYR A 197 -9.37 2.39 18.46
CA TYR A 197 -10.47 1.45 18.69
C TYR A 197 -10.20 0.08 18.05
N ILE A 198 -10.92 -0.92 18.52
CA ILE A 198 -10.75 -2.31 18.10
C ILE A 198 -11.54 -2.58 16.81
N HIS A 199 -10.90 -3.24 15.85
CA HIS A 199 -11.44 -3.69 14.58
C HIS A 199 -10.63 -4.91 14.09
N ASN A 200 -11.05 -5.54 12.99
CA ASN A 200 -10.45 -6.76 12.45
C ASN A 200 -8.93 -6.63 12.16
N GLU A 201 -8.50 -5.44 11.73
CA GLU A 201 -7.08 -5.13 11.47
C GLU A 201 -6.25 -4.71 12.70
N SER A 202 -6.84 -4.55 13.90
CA SER A 202 -6.11 -3.99 15.04
C SER A 202 -4.89 -4.83 15.42
N VAL A 203 -5.05 -6.16 15.49
CA VAL A 203 -3.93 -7.05 15.80
C VAL A 203 -2.90 -7.06 14.67
N ASN A 204 -3.32 -7.01 13.40
CA ASN A 204 -2.39 -6.95 12.25
C ASN A 204 -1.51 -5.69 12.29
N ILE A 205 -2.07 -4.54 12.68
CA ILE A 205 -1.33 -3.29 12.86
C ILE A 205 -0.33 -3.44 14.02
N TYR A 206 -0.79 -3.82 15.21
CA TYR A 206 0.06 -3.81 16.41
C TYR A 206 1.09 -4.93 16.45
N SER A 207 0.79 -6.09 15.85
CA SER A 207 1.72 -7.23 15.79
C SER A 207 2.98 -6.91 14.97
N HIS A 208 2.92 -5.97 14.03
CA HIS A 208 4.09 -5.49 13.29
C HIS A 208 4.60 -4.13 13.77
N LEU A 209 3.73 -3.21 14.24
CA LEU A 209 4.14 -1.90 14.73
C LEU A 209 5.05 -2.01 15.97
N ILE A 210 4.63 -2.81 16.96
CA ILE A 210 5.37 -2.93 18.23
C ILE A 210 6.76 -3.51 17.96
N PRO A 211 6.91 -4.63 17.22
CA PRO A 211 8.23 -5.14 16.88
C PRO A 211 9.03 -4.20 15.96
N ALA A 212 8.41 -3.47 15.03
CA ALA A 212 9.14 -2.48 14.22
C ALA A 212 9.82 -1.42 15.10
N VAL A 213 9.11 -0.89 16.11
CA VAL A 213 9.69 0.05 17.08
C VAL A 213 10.76 -0.65 17.93
N ALA A 214 10.52 -1.90 18.37
CA ALA A 214 11.49 -2.66 19.15
C ALA A 214 12.79 -2.95 18.37
N PHE A 215 12.71 -3.31 17.09
CA PHE A 215 13.88 -3.51 16.21
C PHE A 215 14.60 -2.19 15.93
N LEU A 216 13.89 -1.07 15.81
CA LEU A 216 14.50 0.24 15.62
C LEU A 216 15.30 0.68 16.86
N LEU A 217 14.74 0.50 18.06
CA LEU A 217 15.46 0.73 19.32
C LEU A 217 16.58 -0.31 19.52
N GLY A 218 16.31 -1.54 19.09
CA GLY A 218 17.24 -2.65 19.10
C GLY A 218 18.46 -2.39 18.24
N GLU A 219 18.32 -1.72 17.09
CA GLU A 219 19.44 -1.22 16.29
C GLU A 219 20.40 -0.44 17.18
N TRP A 220 19.91 0.65 17.77
CA TRP A 220 20.76 1.55 18.54
C TRP A 220 21.43 0.82 19.71
N TYR A 221 20.69 -0.06 20.38
CA TYR A 221 21.21 -0.89 21.45
C TYR A 221 22.31 -1.86 20.97
N ILE A 222 22.09 -2.54 19.85
CA ILE A 222 23.04 -3.52 19.29
C ILE A 222 24.35 -2.81 18.89
N GLN A 223 24.31 -1.61 18.31
CA GLN A 223 25.53 -0.84 18.01
C GLN A 223 26.36 -0.56 19.27
N ILE A 224 25.70 -0.15 20.35
CA ILE A 224 26.37 0.09 21.65
C ILE A 224 26.89 -1.22 22.24
N TYR A 225 26.09 -2.29 22.21
CA TYR A 225 26.48 -3.60 22.70
C TYR A 225 27.74 -4.10 21.99
N LEU A 226 27.74 -4.06 20.65
CA LEU A 226 28.83 -4.53 19.81
C LEU A 226 30.13 -3.73 20.06
N SER A 227 30.05 -2.41 20.09
CA SER A 227 31.21 -1.53 20.33
C SER A 227 31.83 -1.70 21.72
N ARG A 228 31.01 -2.02 22.73
CA ARG A 228 31.50 -2.23 24.10
C ARG A 228 32.03 -3.64 24.34
N ARG A 229 31.43 -4.64 23.69
CA ARG A 229 31.72 -6.06 23.94
C ARG A 229 32.94 -6.58 23.17
N TYR A 230 33.23 -6.00 22.00
CA TYR A 230 34.26 -6.50 21.08
C TYR A 230 35.27 -5.39 20.76
N SER A 231 36.56 -5.65 21.06
CA SER A 231 37.63 -4.64 20.90
C SER A 231 38.12 -4.48 19.46
N ASN A 232 37.92 -5.49 18.59
CA ASN A 232 38.39 -5.52 17.20
C ASN A 232 37.23 -5.64 16.20
N ILE A 233 36.16 -4.91 16.43
CA ILE A 233 35.00 -4.90 15.53
C ILE A 233 35.25 -4.00 14.31
N THR A 234 34.82 -4.46 13.13
CA THR A 234 34.99 -3.74 11.87
C THR A 234 33.74 -2.95 11.48
N GLY A 235 33.89 -1.97 10.59
CA GLY A 235 32.72 -1.25 10.03
C GLY A 235 31.77 -2.18 9.27
N THR A 236 32.27 -3.26 8.68
CA THR A 236 31.43 -4.28 8.02
C THR A 236 30.58 -5.03 9.03
N ASP A 237 31.11 -5.36 10.20
CA ASP A 237 30.34 -6.03 11.26
C ASP A 237 29.13 -5.17 11.67
N PHE A 238 29.37 -3.89 11.96
CA PHE A 238 28.29 -2.95 12.29
C PHE A 238 27.26 -2.84 11.16
N PHE A 239 27.72 -2.71 9.91
CA PHE A 239 26.85 -2.64 8.74
C PHE A 239 25.93 -3.87 8.63
N ILE A 240 26.44 -5.09 8.88
CA ILE A 240 25.65 -6.31 8.74
C ILE A 240 24.47 -6.33 9.73
N PHE A 241 24.71 -5.95 10.99
CA PHE A 241 23.64 -5.86 11.99
C PHE A 241 22.66 -4.72 11.68
N SER A 242 23.17 -3.52 11.35
CA SER A 242 22.31 -2.39 10.96
C SER A 242 21.46 -2.75 9.74
N PHE A 243 22.04 -3.38 8.73
CA PHE A 243 21.35 -3.74 7.50
C PHE A 243 20.19 -4.69 7.79
N PHE A 244 20.44 -5.80 8.50
CA PHE A 244 19.38 -6.74 8.88
C PHE A 244 18.28 -6.03 9.71
N LEU A 245 18.64 -5.30 10.77
CA LEU A 245 17.67 -4.62 11.63
C LEU A 245 16.83 -3.59 10.87
N LEU A 246 17.44 -2.78 10.00
CA LEU A 246 16.72 -1.80 9.19
C LEU A 246 15.82 -2.46 8.14
N THR A 247 16.22 -3.60 7.55
CA THR A 247 15.33 -4.37 6.66
C THR A 247 14.12 -4.94 7.40
N ALA A 248 14.30 -5.42 8.64
CA ALA A 248 13.21 -5.87 9.50
C ALA A 248 12.26 -4.72 9.87
N VAL A 249 12.79 -3.57 10.31
CA VAL A 249 12.00 -2.34 10.56
C VAL A 249 11.23 -1.93 9.31
N THR A 250 11.85 -1.98 8.13
CA THR A 250 11.22 -1.63 6.86
C THR A 250 10.06 -2.57 6.53
N CYS A 251 10.27 -3.88 6.60
CA CYS A 251 9.22 -4.87 6.33
C CYS A 251 8.01 -4.69 7.25
N LEU A 252 8.26 -4.64 8.57
CA LEU A 252 7.21 -4.53 9.58
C LEU A 252 6.50 -3.16 9.50
N GLY A 253 7.24 -2.09 9.21
CA GLY A 253 6.69 -0.74 9.02
C GLY A 253 5.82 -0.61 7.78
N LEU A 254 6.24 -1.19 6.65
CA LEU A 254 5.45 -1.23 5.42
C LEU A 254 4.14 -2.01 5.63
N SER A 255 4.22 -3.15 6.32
CA SER A 255 3.06 -3.94 6.69
C SER A 255 2.10 -3.19 7.61
N THR A 256 2.62 -2.57 8.67
CA THR A 256 1.84 -1.72 9.58
C THR A 256 1.11 -0.61 8.81
N THR A 257 1.79 0.00 7.85
CA THR A 257 1.23 1.09 7.05
C THR A 257 0.13 0.60 6.11
N TYR A 258 0.32 -0.57 5.48
CA TYR A 258 -0.71 -1.22 4.68
C TYR A 258 -1.98 -1.50 5.50
N HIS A 259 -1.86 -2.23 6.61
CA HIS A 259 -3.01 -2.54 7.47
C HIS A 259 -3.65 -1.29 8.07
N THR A 260 -2.88 -0.23 8.27
CA THR A 260 -3.45 1.06 8.68
C THR A 260 -4.29 1.68 7.57
N LEU A 261 -3.77 1.72 6.33
CA LEU A 261 -4.35 2.48 5.20
C LEU A 261 -5.25 1.65 4.27
N MET A 262 -5.39 0.34 4.48
CA MET A 262 -6.15 -0.52 3.57
C MET A 262 -7.62 -0.12 3.41
N ASN A 263 -8.23 0.53 4.42
CA ASN A 263 -9.59 1.03 4.32
C ASN A 263 -9.70 2.41 3.64
N HIS A 264 -8.64 2.93 3.00
CA HIS A 264 -8.64 4.28 2.45
C HIS A 264 -9.43 4.41 1.14
N SER A 265 -8.88 3.88 0.05
CA SER A 265 -9.48 3.80 -1.27
C SER A 265 -8.80 2.65 -2.01
N TYR A 266 -9.41 2.17 -3.08
CA TYR A 266 -8.88 1.08 -3.89
C TYR A 266 -7.42 1.32 -4.32
N GLU A 267 -7.10 2.52 -4.80
CA GLU A 267 -5.76 2.85 -5.31
C GLU A 267 -4.70 2.81 -4.21
N ILE A 268 -5.04 3.33 -3.03
CA ILE A 268 -4.14 3.39 -1.88
C ILE A 268 -3.94 1.99 -1.29
N GLU A 269 -5.01 1.22 -1.13
CA GLU A 269 -4.92 -0.18 -0.69
C GLU A 269 -4.01 -0.98 -1.63
N GLN A 270 -4.24 -0.93 -2.95
CA GLN A 270 -3.45 -1.70 -3.91
C GLN A 270 -1.98 -1.23 -3.99
N LEU A 271 -1.70 0.06 -3.77
CA LEU A 271 -0.34 0.55 -3.66
C LEU A 271 0.35 -0.02 -2.42
N TRP A 272 -0.26 0.12 -1.25
CA TRP A 272 0.37 -0.31 0.00
C TRP A 272 0.44 -1.82 0.14
N LEU A 273 -0.50 -2.57 -0.45
CA LEU A 273 -0.40 -4.03 -0.56
C LEU A 273 0.87 -4.45 -1.32
N ARG A 274 1.19 -3.76 -2.42
CA ARG A 274 2.43 -4.02 -3.17
C ARG A 274 3.67 -3.66 -2.37
N LEU A 275 3.63 -2.56 -1.62
CA LEU A 275 4.74 -2.16 -0.75
C LEU A 275 4.94 -3.14 0.42
N ASP A 276 3.87 -3.64 1.03
CA ASP A 276 3.92 -4.67 2.07
C ASP A 276 4.61 -5.95 1.55
N LEU A 277 4.21 -6.41 0.36
CA LEU A 277 4.86 -7.54 -0.30
C LEU A 277 6.35 -7.27 -0.62
N ILE A 278 6.70 -6.05 -1.03
CA ILE A 278 8.12 -5.67 -1.21
C ILE A 278 8.87 -5.71 0.11
N GLY A 279 8.23 -5.34 1.22
CA GLY A 279 8.78 -5.46 2.56
C GLY A 279 9.31 -6.86 2.86
N ILE A 280 8.55 -7.90 2.49
CA ILE A 280 8.97 -9.31 2.66
C ILE A 280 10.25 -9.59 1.86
N VAL A 281 10.37 -9.10 0.63
CA VAL A 281 11.60 -9.25 -0.17
C VAL A 281 12.77 -8.54 0.49
N VAL A 282 12.55 -7.32 1.00
CA VAL A 282 13.58 -6.52 1.66
C VAL A 282 14.09 -7.21 2.92
N LEU A 283 13.20 -7.78 3.75
CA LEU A 283 13.60 -8.59 4.90
C LEU A 283 14.40 -9.83 4.48
N THR A 284 13.92 -10.57 3.47
CA THR A 284 14.63 -11.75 2.93
C THR A 284 16.05 -11.40 2.47
N LEU A 285 16.25 -10.22 1.88
CA LEU A 285 17.59 -9.73 1.52
C LEU A 285 18.45 -9.47 2.77
N GLY A 286 17.88 -8.90 3.83
CA GLY A 286 18.53 -8.75 5.13
C GLY A 286 18.99 -10.07 5.72
N ASP A 287 18.11 -11.06 5.73
CA ASP A 287 18.36 -12.40 6.27
C ASP A 287 19.51 -13.07 5.52
N PHE A 288 19.50 -13.02 4.19
CA PHE A 288 20.56 -13.62 3.39
C PHE A 288 21.86 -12.86 3.45
N VAL A 289 21.86 -11.53 3.37
CA VAL A 289 23.11 -10.74 3.43
C VAL A 289 23.83 -11.00 4.74
N SER A 290 23.10 -10.98 5.86
CA SER A 290 23.64 -11.25 7.19
C SER A 290 24.03 -12.72 7.39
N GLY A 291 23.19 -13.66 6.98
CA GLY A 291 23.48 -15.09 7.09
C GLY A 291 24.69 -15.52 6.25
N ILE A 292 24.79 -15.06 5.00
CA ILE A 292 25.94 -15.30 4.11
C ILE A 292 27.23 -14.74 4.73
N TYR A 293 27.15 -13.57 5.38
CA TYR A 293 28.30 -13.01 6.11
C TYR A 293 28.78 -13.94 7.22
N MET A 294 27.85 -14.47 8.02
CA MET A 294 28.17 -15.39 9.11
C MET A 294 28.71 -16.74 8.61
N VAL A 295 28.15 -17.28 7.52
CA VAL A 295 28.62 -18.53 6.91
C VAL A 295 30.03 -18.40 6.35
N PHE A 296 30.29 -17.32 5.60
CA PHE A 296 31.50 -17.12 4.80
C PHE A 296 32.35 -15.96 5.33
N TRP A 297 32.45 -15.83 6.64
CA TRP A 297 33.10 -14.69 7.28
C TRP A 297 34.54 -14.47 6.81
N CYS A 298 35.34 -15.54 6.70
CA CYS A 298 36.71 -15.46 6.20
C CYS A 298 36.81 -15.50 4.66
N GLU A 299 35.72 -15.80 3.96
CA GLU A 299 35.73 -16.20 2.55
C GLU A 299 35.12 -15.10 1.66
N PRO A 300 35.89 -14.06 1.27
CA PRO A 300 35.36 -12.90 0.55
C PRO A 300 34.82 -13.23 -0.84
N LEU A 301 35.38 -14.23 -1.53
CA LEU A 301 34.94 -14.61 -2.86
C LEU A 301 33.51 -15.20 -2.81
N GLN A 302 33.28 -16.14 -1.89
CA GLN A 302 32.01 -16.83 -1.68
C GLN A 302 30.94 -15.83 -1.25
N ARG A 303 31.26 -14.91 -0.32
CA ARG A 303 30.34 -13.81 0.03
C ARG A 303 29.94 -12.98 -1.18
N LYS A 304 30.89 -12.53 -2.00
CA LYS A 304 30.60 -11.73 -3.19
C LYS A 304 29.69 -12.48 -4.16
N ILE A 305 29.97 -13.75 -4.44
CA ILE A 305 29.16 -14.58 -5.33
C ILE A 305 27.71 -14.66 -4.83
N TYR A 306 27.50 -15.01 -3.55
CA TYR A 306 26.16 -15.20 -3.02
C TYR A 306 25.41 -13.88 -2.76
N TRP A 307 26.11 -12.82 -2.37
CA TRP A 307 25.52 -11.48 -2.30
C TRP A 307 25.09 -10.96 -3.68
N SER A 308 25.89 -11.16 -4.72
CA SER A 308 25.49 -10.83 -6.09
C SER A 308 24.30 -11.66 -6.55
N MET A 309 24.31 -12.97 -6.29
CA MET A 309 23.19 -13.86 -6.60
C MET A 309 21.89 -13.35 -5.97
N ILE A 310 21.90 -13.10 -4.66
CA ILE A 310 20.69 -12.72 -3.95
C ILE A 310 20.23 -11.30 -4.29
N GLY A 311 21.16 -10.37 -4.52
CA GLY A 311 20.84 -9.03 -5.01
C GLY A 311 20.11 -9.08 -6.35
N ILE A 312 20.58 -9.90 -7.30
CA ILE A 312 19.92 -10.08 -8.60
C ILE A 312 18.54 -10.71 -8.42
N LEU A 313 18.42 -11.80 -7.66
CA LEU A 313 17.12 -12.47 -7.42
C LEU A 313 16.11 -11.55 -6.72
N GLY A 314 16.55 -10.78 -5.72
CA GLY A 314 15.72 -9.79 -5.03
C GLY A 314 15.24 -8.68 -5.96
N LEU A 315 16.13 -8.10 -6.78
CA LEU A 315 15.77 -7.08 -7.77
C LEU A 315 14.78 -7.60 -8.81
N LEU A 316 14.97 -8.83 -9.31
CA LEU A 316 14.04 -9.48 -10.22
C LEU A 316 12.67 -9.70 -9.56
N THR A 317 12.66 -10.13 -8.30
CA THR A 317 11.42 -10.35 -7.53
C THR A 317 10.65 -9.04 -7.37
N ILE A 318 11.33 -7.96 -6.96
CA ILE A 318 10.73 -6.62 -6.81
C ILE A 318 10.20 -6.12 -8.16
N PHE A 319 10.97 -6.27 -9.23
CA PHE A 319 10.54 -5.89 -10.58
C PHE A 319 9.26 -6.61 -10.99
N ILE A 320 9.18 -7.93 -10.76
CA ILE A 320 7.98 -8.72 -11.06
C ILE A 320 6.79 -8.26 -10.20
N MET A 321 6.99 -7.92 -8.93
CA MET A 321 5.91 -7.45 -8.04
C MET A 321 5.35 -6.09 -8.42
N VAL A 322 6.21 -5.15 -8.82
CA VAL A 322 5.81 -3.77 -9.13
C VAL A 322 5.29 -3.63 -10.56
N SER A 323 5.77 -4.46 -11.49
CA SER A 323 5.44 -4.37 -12.90
C SER A 323 3.94 -4.53 -13.15
N PRO A 324 3.27 -3.56 -13.82
CA PRO A 324 1.86 -3.67 -14.21
C PRO A 324 1.58 -4.88 -15.10
N ARG A 325 2.60 -5.37 -15.83
CA ARG A 325 2.46 -6.49 -16.78
C ARG A 325 2.16 -7.81 -16.07
N PHE A 326 2.65 -7.99 -14.86
CA PHE A 326 2.51 -9.22 -14.08
C PHE A 326 1.40 -9.12 -13.01
N GLN A 327 0.44 -8.21 -13.18
CA GLN A 327 -0.68 -8.03 -12.25
C GLN A 327 -1.90 -8.90 -12.61
N GLY A 328 -2.84 -8.98 -11.67
CA GLY A 328 -4.10 -9.72 -11.82
C GLY A 328 -4.01 -11.22 -11.47
N PRO A 329 -5.16 -11.94 -11.58
CA PRO A 329 -5.28 -13.33 -11.12
C PRO A 329 -4.39 -14.31 -11.88
N LYS A 330 -4.26 -14.15 -13.20
CA LYS A 330 -3.45 -15.03 -14.07
C LYS A 330 -1.98 -15.14 -13.68
N PHE A 331 -1.41 -14.08 -13.09
CA PHE A 331 0.01 -14.03 -12.70
C PHE A 331 0.20 -14.24 -11.20
N ARG A 332 -0.86 -14.51 -10.43
CA ARG A 332 -0.78 -14.70 -8.97
C ARG A 332 0.17 -15.85 -8.60
N ALA A 333 0.03 -17.00 -9.26
CA ALA A 333 0.90 -18.15 -9.05
C ALA A 333 2.35 -17.87 -9.44
N PHE A 334 2.58 -17.20 -10.57
CA PHE A 334 3.92 -16.81 -11.02
C PHE A 334 4.61 -15.87 -10.02
N ARG A 335 3.89 -14.87 -9.50
CA ARG A 335 4.39 -13.97 -8.47
C ARG A 335 4.76 -14.71 -7.18
N ALA A 336 3.88 -15.59 -6.71
CA ALA A 336 4.13 -16.42 -5.53
C ALA A 336 5.34 -17.34 -5.72
N LEU A 337 5.44 -17.99 -6.88
CA LEU A 337 6.56 -18.90 -7.19
C LEU A 337 7.91 -18.16 -7.22
N THR A 338 7.92 -16.90 -7.66
CA THR A 338 9.14 -16.08 -7.65
C THR A 338 9.60 -15.81 -6.21
N PHE A 339 8.68 -15.46 -5.31
CA PHE A 339 8.98 -15.34 -3.87
C PHE A 339 9.54 -16.62 -3.29
N VAL A 340 8.87 -17.75 -3.54
CA VAL A 340 9.29 -19.06 -3.05
C VAL A 340 10.67 -19.42 -3.60
N ALA A 341 10.93 -19.20 -4.89
CA ALA A 341 12.22 -19.47 -5.51
C ALA A 341 13.35 -18.63 -4.89
N THR A 342 13.11 -17.33 -4.65
CA THR A 342 14.08 -16.46 -3.96
C THR A 342 14.35 -16.96 -2.54
N GLY A 343 13.33 -17.36 -1.77
CA GLY A 343 13.52 -17.95 -0.44
C GLY A 343 14.28 -19.29 -0.47
N LEU A 344 13.93 -20.19 -1.38
CA LEU A 344 14.61 -21.48 -1.53
C LEU A 344 16.07 -21.34 -2.01
N SER A 345 16.44 -20.22 -2.63
CA SER A 345 17.83 -19.96 -3.02
C SER A 345 18.80 -19.93 -1.83
N GLY A 346 18.30 -19.67 -0.61
CA GLY A 346 19.07 -19.70 0.63
C GLY A 346 19.70 -21.06 0.96
N PHE A 347 19.18 -22.15 0.42
CA PHE A 347 19.80 -23.47 0.58
C PHE A 347 21.17 -23.57 -0.11
N ALA A 348 21.40 -22.83 -1.21
CA ALA A 348 22.65 -22.90 -1.95
C ALA A 348 23.89 -22.49 -1.12
N PRO A 349 23.94 -21.32 -0.45
CA PRO A 349 25.06 -20.96 0.40
C PRO A 349 25.21 -21.89 1.62
N LEU A 350 24.11 -22.40 2.19
CA LEU A 350 24.17 -23.34 3.32
C LEU A 350 24.78 -24.68 2.92
N ILE A 351 24.35 -25.27 1.80
CA ILE A 351 24.89 -26.53 1.27
C ILE A 351 26.38 -26.37 0.93
N HIS A 352 26.76 -25.25 0.31
CA HIS A 352 28.16 -24.97 0.00
C HIS A 352 29.00 -24.81 1.27
N GLY A 353 28.50 -24.07 2.28
CA GLY A 353 29.16 -23.95 3.58
C GLY A 353 29.36 -25.31 4.27
N VAL A 354 28.36 -26.19 4.24
CA VAL A 354 28.47 -27.56 4.81
C VAL A 354 29.55 -28.38 4.08
N LYS A 355 29.65 -28.25 2.75
CA LYS A 355 30.71 -28.94 1.99
C LYS A 355 32.10 -28.41 2.29
N MET A 356 32.25 -27.10 2.51
CA MET A 356 33.55 -26.48 2.80
C MET A 356 34.03 -26.72 4.24
N PHE A 357 33.16 -26.49 5.22
CA PHE A 357 33.53 -26.44 6.64
C PHE A 357 33.14 -27.70 7.41
N GLY A 358 32.28 -28.55 6.84
CA GLY A 358 31.68 -29.68 7.52
C GLY A 358 30.47 -29.27 8.38
N PHE A 359 29.55 -30.22 8.57
CA PHE A 359 28.28 -29.99 9.26
C PHE A 359 28.47 -29.51 10.72
N SER A 360 29.36 -30.15 11.47
CA SER A 360 29.62 -29.81 12.88
C SER A 360 30.12 -28.38 13.07
N GLN A 361 30.99 -27.91 12.17
CA GLN A 361 31.48 -26.53 12.21
C GLN A 361 30.40 -25.54 11.78
N MET A 362 29.63 -25.84 10.73
CA MET A 362 28.51 -25.00 10.28
C MET A 362 27.48 -24.77 11.38
N MET A 363 27.15 -25.80 12.17
CA MET A 363 26.21 -25.69 13.29
C MET A 363 26.65 -24.69 14.37
N LYS A 364 27.95 -24.39 14.47
CA LYS A 364 28.51 -23.44 15.44
C LYS A 364 28.75 -22.07 14.84
N GLN A 365 29.37 -22.02 13.66
CA GLN A 365 29.91 -20.78 13.11
C GLN A 365 28.93 -19.98 12.28
N SER A 366 27.89 -20.62 11.73
CA SER A 366 27.04 -19.96 10.74
C SER A 366 25.73 -19.41 11.32
N GLY A 367 25.27 -19.91 12.47
CA GLY A 367 23.90 -19.67 12.96
C GLY A 367 22.85 -20.62 12.38
N MET A 368 23.26 -21.63 11.59
CA MET A 368 22.38 -22.60 10.91
C MET A 368 21.21 -23.18 11.74
N PRO A 369 21.35 -23.56 13.02
CA PRO A 369 20.21 -24.05 13.79
C PRO A 369 19.06 -23.05 13.84
N TYR A 370 19.38 -21.76 13.96
CA TYR A 370 18.41 -20.68 14.02
C TYR A 370 17.76 -20.43 12.66
N TYR A 371 18.51 -20.51 11.56
CA TYR A 371 17.95 -20.41 10.19
C TYR A 371 16.95 -21.54 9.88
N LEU A 372 17.18 -22.74 10.42
CA LEU A 372 16.23 -23.85 10.27
C LEU A 372 14.96 -23.63 11.08
N ILE A 373 15.08 -23.09 12.30
CA ILE A 373 13.93 -22.73 13.15
C ILE A 373 13.13 -21.59 12.51
N GLU A 374 13.81 -20.57 12.02
CA GLU A 374 13.24 -19.46 11.26
C GLU A 374 12.45 -19.98 10.03
N GLY A 375 13.08 -20.83 9.22
CA GLY A 375 12.40 -21.48 8.09
C GLY A 375 11.17 -22.29 8.52
N GLY A 376 11.22 -22.92 9.69
CA GLY A 376 10.07 -23.59 10.31
C GLY A 376 8.93 -22.62 10.64
N PHE A 377 9.22 -21.49 11.28
CA PHE A 377 8.21 -20.45 11.57
C PHE A 377 7.59 -19.90 10.29
N LEU A 378 8.40 -19.59 9.27
CA LEU A 378 7.93 -19.08 7.99
C LEU A 378 7.04 -20.11 7.26
N LEU A 379 7.42 -21.39 7.27
CA LEU A 379 6.64 -22.46 6.65
C LEU A 379 5.30 -22.66 7.37
N ILE A 380 5.31 -22.75 8.70
CA ILE A 380 4.09 -22.88 9.50
C ILE A 380 3.18 -21.66 9.26
N GLY A 381 3.76 -20.45 9.26
CA GLY A 381 3.02 -19.22 8.98
C GLY A 381 2.38 -19.22 7.60
N ALA A 382 3.12 -19.62 6.56
CA ALA A 382 2.61 -19.70 5.19
C ALA A 382 1.47 -20.73 5.07
N LEU A 383 1.57 -21.88 5.76
CA LEU A 383 0.52 -22.89 5.80
C LEU A 383 -0.75 -22.36 6.49
N ILE A 384 -0.60 -21.71 7.64
CA ILE A 384 -1.71 -21.08 8.38
C ILE A 384 -2.39 -20.02 7.51
N TYR A 385 -1.61 -19.09 6.94
CA TYR A 385 -2.11 -18.02 6.07
C TYR A 385 -2.79 -18.56 4.81
N GLY A 386 -2.24 -19.60 4.19
CA GLY A 386 -2.77 -20.20 2.96
C GLY A 386 -4.05 -20.99 3.19
N THR A 387 -4.16 -21.71 4.30
CA THR A 387 -5.35 -22.50 4.67
C THR A 387 -6.44 -21.67 5.34
N LYS A 388 -6.14 -20.42 5.73
CA LYS A 388 -7.02 -19.54 6.50
C LYS A 388 -7.48 -20.17 7.82
N PHE A 389 -6.69 -21.09 8.39
CA PHE A 389 -6.99 -21.69 9.68
C PHE A 389 -6.56 -20.73 10.81
N PRO A 390 -7.35 -20.53 11.87
CA PRO A 390 -8.55 -21.29 12.26
C PRO A 390 -9.89 -20.72 11.74
N GLU A 391 -9.93 -19.54 11.15
CA GLU A 391 -11.19 -18.88 10.76
C GLU A 391 -11.96 -19.66 9.69
N SER A 392 -11.27 -20.36 8.79
CA SER A 392 -11.90 -21.22 7.77
C SER A 392 -12.70 -22.37 8.38
N ARG A 393 -12.31 -22.84 9.57
CA ARG A 393 -13.00 -23.90 10.30
C ARG A 393 -14.12 -23.39 11.19
N TYR A 394 -14.00 -22.16 11.68
CA TYR A 394 -14.96 -21.51 12.57
C TYR A 394 -15.20 -20.04 12.16
N PRO A 395 -15.96 -19.80 11.08
CA PRO A 395 -16.21 -18.45 10.58
C PRO A 395 -16.87 -17.56 11.64
N GLY A 396 -16.50 -16.28 11.67
CA GLY A 396 -17.02 -15.30 12.64
C GLY A 396 -16.37 -15.34 14.04
N ARG A 397 -15.70 -16.43 14.42
CA ARG A 397 -15.12 -16.54 15.77
C ARG A 397 -13.79 -15.80 15.94
N PHE A 398 -13.06 -15.64 14.83
CA PHE A 398 -11.72 -15.06 14.81
C PHE A 398 -11.71 -13.70 14.10
N ASP A 399 -12.85 -13.00 14.11
CA ASP A 399 -13.03 -11.72 13.40
C ASP A 399 -12.06 -10.63 13.89
N ILE A 400 -11.76 -10.63 15.19
CA ILE A 400 -10.90 -9.63 15.84
C ILE A 400 -9.57 -10.23 16.31
N TYR A 401 -9.57 -11.45 16.80
CA TYR A 401 -8.40 -12.07 17.44
C TYR A 401 -8.18 -13.50 16.94
N GLY A 402 -6.93 -13.86 16.68
CA GLY A 402 -6.49 -15.21 16.36
C GLY A 402 -6.75 -15.65 14.93
N SER A 403 -7.00 -14.72 14.00
CA SER A 403 -7.11 -15.08 12.57
C SER A 403 -5.76 -15.53 12.00
N SER A 404 -5.81 -16.28 10.90
CA SER A 404 -4.62 -16.80 10.22
C SER A 404 -3.61 -15.72 9.85
N HIS A 405 -4.09 -14.55 9.43
CA HIS A 405 -3.25 -13.41 9.05
C HIS A 405 -2.51 -12.84 10.27
N GLN A 406 -3.17 -12.76 11.42
CA GLN A 406 -2.56 -12.31 12.68
C GLN A 406 -1.51 -13.30 13.17
N LEU A 407 -1.81 -14.60 13.09
CA LEU A 407 -0.85 -15.65 13.45
C LEU A 407 0.36 -15.65 12.52
N PHE A 408 0.15 -15.42 11.21
CA PHE A 408 1.23 -15.26 10.25
C PHE A 408 2.15 -14.09 10.62
N HIS A 409 1.59 -12.92 10.95
CA HIS A 409 2.37 -11.76 11.42
C HIS A 409 3.26 -12.11 12.63
N ILE A 410 2.68 -12.77 13.63
CA ILE A 410 3.41 -13.17 14.84
C ILE A 410 4.57 -14.11 14.51
N LEU A 411 4.36 -15.07 13.61
CA LEU A 411 5.39 -16.02 13.20
C LEU A 411 6.51 -15.36 12.38
N VAL A 412 6.20 -14.35 11.56
CA VAL A 412 7.23 -13.53 10.87
C VAL A 412 8.10 -12.78 11.88
N VAL A 413 7.51 -12.25 12.96
CA VAL A 413 8.28 -11.60 14.03
C VAL A 413 9.17 -12.60 14.76
N PHE A 414 8.66 -13.79 15.10
CA PHE A 414 9.48 -14.84 15.71
C PHE A 414 10.61 -15.33 14.80
N ALA A 415 10.37 -15.42 13.50
CA ALA A 415 11.40 -15.69 12.51
C ALA A 415 12.51 -14.63 12.56
N ALA A 416 12.16 -13.33 12.46
CA ALA A 416 13.13 -12.24 12.52
C ALA A 416 13.91 -12.19 13.85
N VAL A 417 13.25 -12.44 14.98
CA VAL A 417 13.94 -12.52 16.29
C VAL A 417 14.92 -13.69 16.32
N THR A 418 14.51 -14.85 15.80
CA THR A 418 15.35 -16.04 15.70
C THR A 418 16.57 -15.79 14.82
N GLN A 419 16.39 -15.10 13.70
CA GLN A 419 17.46 -14.67 12.81
C GLN A 419 18.46 -13.77 13.55
N LEU A 420 17.99 -12.75 14.28
CA LEU A 420 18.86 -11.86 15.07
C LEU A 420 19.70 -12.64 16.10
N ILE A 421 19.07 -13.57 16.83
CA ILE A 421 19.74 -14.42 17.81
C ILE A 421 20.78 -15.29 17.12
N GLY A 422 20.44 -15.88 15.98
CA GLY A 422 21.35 -16.70 15.18
C GLY A 422 22.58 -15.95 14.72
N ILE A 423 22.40 -14.74 14.19
CA ILE A 423 23.49 -13.85 13.77
C ILE A 423 24.38 -13.48 14.96
N LEU A 424 23.80 -13.09 16.10
CA LEU A 424 24.56 -12.75 17.31
C LEU A 424 25.35 -13.93 17.87
N ASN A 425 24.74 -15.11 17.89
CA ASN A 425 25.39 -16.33 18.38
C ASN A 425 26.54 -16.76 17.46
N ALA A 426 26.32 -16.72 16.15
CA ALA A 426 27.35 -16.97 15.15
C ALA A 426 28.50 -15.96 15.26
N PHE A 427 28.17 -14.68 15.45
CA PHE A 427 29.13 -13.60 15.61
C PHE A 427 30.04 -13.81 16.83
N ASP A 428 29.47 -14.10 18.00
CA ASP A 428 30.24 -14.36 19.22
C ASP A 428 31.17 -15.58 19.06
N TYR A 429 30.64 -16.67 18.48
CA TYR A 429 31.46 -17.85 18.19
C TYR A 429 32.63 -17.54 17.25
N ASN A 430 32.36 -16.86 16.13
CA ASN A 430 33.38 -16.51 15.14
C ASN A 430 34.42 -15.54 15.70
N HIS A 431 34.02 -14.59 16.54
CA HIS A 431 34.95 -13.66 17.16
C HIS A 431 35.97 -14.37 18.05
N LEU A 432 35.57 -15.45 18.73
CA LEU A 432 36.41 -16.21 19.66
C LEU A 432 37.19 -17.36 18.98
N ASN A 433 36.59 -18.02 17.98
CA ASN A 433 37.05 -19.33 17.49
C ASN A 433 37.35 -19.36 15.99
N ARG A 434 37.46 -18.21 15.31
CA ARG A 434 37.62 -18.14 13.86
C ARG A 434 38.70 -19.09 13.34
N LYS A 435 38.35 -19.85 12.30
CA LYS A 435 39.27 -20.59 11.44
C LYS A 435 39.00 -20.17 10.01
N CYS A 436 39.96 -19.49 9.39
CA CYS A 436 39.92 -19.14 7.97
C CYS A 436 40.60 -20.25 7.19
N LEU A 437 40.05 -20.63 6.03
CA LEU A 437 40.61 -21.67 5.17
C LEU A 437 41.69 -21.14 4.23
#